data_AF-A0A6V8KEQ1-F1
#
_entry.id   AF-A0A6V8KEQ1-F1
#
_cell.length_a   1.000
_cell.length_b   1.000
_cell.length_c   1.000
_cell.angle_alpha   90.00
_cell.angle_beta   90.00
_cell.angle_gamma   90.00
#
_symmetry.space_group_name_H-M   'P 1'
#
loop_
_entity.id
_entity.type
_entity.pdbx_description
1 polymer ?
#
loop_
_entity_poly.entity_id
_entity_poly.type
_entity_poly.pdbx_seq_one_letter_code
_entity_poly.pdbx_strand_id
1 'polypeptide(L)'
;MIEPTLDALHPAELALRDWVRDRLDASIVCEMAALDYGVRVEEYRQGIEELLLVRRLPAELPWTPREVLQLSSYARPEDARGHVARLFACLVLVRADDLLEPAGTLATLVESAVELGPDATQAAVRYLAWCRRHAPGAWHDDAEVRPFLTLGLLLAYLLAPRPEPAIVAALNRAFADEVEAAPPAALKKTAGGPGWRAWQRLAARARAEGHDLTLPEWSGPVG
;
A
#
# COMPACT_ATOMS: atom_id res chain seq x y z
N MET A 1 14.53 1.08 18.20
CA MET A 1 15.00 0.98 16.80
C MET A 1 14.30 -0.19 16.14
N ILE A 2 13.66 0.02 14.99
CA ILE A 2 12.82 -0.98 14.30
C ILE A 2 13.62 -1.89 13.35
N GLU A 3 14.90 -1.60 13.09
CA GLU A 3 15.66 -2.28 12.03
C GLU A 3 15.79 -3.80 12.15
N PRO A 4 16.08 -4.39 13.33
CA PRO A 4 16.12 -5.85 13.45
C PRO A 4 14.77 -6.50 13.15
N THR A 5 13.67 -5.82 13.49
CA THR A 5 12.31 -6.24 13.15
C THR A 5 12.10 -6.20 11.64
N LEU A 6 12.56 -5.14 10.97
CA LEU A 6 12.46 -5.04 9.51
C LEU A 6 13.30 -6.11 8.81
N ASP A 7 14.47 -6.48 9.32
CA ASP A 7 15.30 -7.57 8.75
C ASP A 7 14.57 -8.92 8.79
N ALA A 8 13.89 -9.22 9.89
CA ALA A 8 13.11 -10.46 10.05
C ALA A 8 11.94 -10.57 9.06
N LEU A 9 11.48 -9.43 8.51
CA LEU A 9 10.42 -9.39 7.50
C LEU A 9 10.94 -9.62 6.06
N HIS A 10 12.24 -9.85 5.88
CA HIS A 10 12.89 -10.12 4.59
C HIS A 10 12.54 -9.07 3.50
N PRO A 11 12.91 -7.80 3.73
CA PRO A 11 12.47 -6.67 2.92
C PRO A 11 12.98 -6.80 1.48
N ALA A 12 12.08 -6.64 0.51
CA ALA A 12 12.40 -6.78 -0.90
C ALA A 12 11.50 -5.88 -1.78
N GLU A 13 12.10 -4.90 -2.45
CA GLU A 13 11.42 -3.93 -3.32
C GLU A 13 10.52 -4.58 -4.37
N LEU A 14 10.99 -5.66 -5.01
CA LEU A 14 10.30 -6.27 -6.13
C LEU A 14 9.38 -7.43 -5.73
N ALA A 15 9.30 -7.80 -4.44
CA ALA A 15 8.56 -8.99 -4.01
C ALA A 15 7.08 -8.93 -4.43
N LEU A 16 6.42 -7.80 -4.23
CA LEU A 16 5.02 -7.62 -4.60
C LEU A 16 4.83 -7.52 -6.11
N ARG A 17 5.74 -6.82 -6.81
CA ARG A 17 5.72 -6.74 -8.28
C ARG A 17 5.85 -8.12 -8.90
N ASP A 18 6.80 -8.92 -8.43
CA ASP A 18 7.02 -10.29 -8.94
C ASP A 18 5.79 -11.17 -8.71
N TRP A 19 5.13 -11.06 -7.55
CA TRP A 19 3.87 -11.77 -7.29
C TRP A 19 2.74 -11.36 -8.24
N VAL A 20 2.60 -10.04 -8.49
CA VAL A 20 1.58 -9.48 -9.37
C VAL A 20 1.84 -9.81 -10.84
N ARG A 21 3.11 -9.86 -11.27
CA ARG A 21 3.50 -10.04 -12.68
C ARG A 21 2.86 -11.25 -13.33
N ASP A 22 2.81 -12.38 -12.62
CA ASP A 22 2.27 -13.63 -13.15
C ASP A 22 0.73 -13.65 -13.19
N ARG A 23 0.07 -12.63 -12.62
CA ARG A 23 -1.39 -12.52 -12.47
C ARG A 23 -1.97 -11.34 -13.24
N LEU A 24 -1.16 -10.35 -13.59
CA LEU A 24 -1.55 -9.20 -14.38
C LEU A 24 -1.51 -9.58 -15.87
N ASP A 25 -2.54 -10.30 -16.32
CA ASP A 25 -2.66 -10.73 -17.71
C ASP A 25 -2.93 -9.56 -18.68
N ALA A 26 -2.75 -9.82 -19.98
CA ALA A 26 -2.91 -8.81 -21.02
C ALA A 26 -4.32 -8.18 -21.04
N SER A 27 -5.37 -8.93 -20.66
CA SER A 27 -6.73 -8.38 -20.58
C SER A 27 -6.84 -7.36 -19.45
N ILE A 28 -6.28 -7.66 -18.26
CA ILE A 28 -6.27 -6.72 -17.14
C ILE A 28 -5.47 -5.46 -17.53
N VAL A 29 -4.32 -5.62 -18.19
CA VAL A 29 -3.53 -4.46 -18.66
C VAL A 29 -4.33 -3.62 -19.65
N CYS A 30 -5.04 -4.22 -20.59
CA CYS A 30 -5.91 -3.50 -21.53
C CYS A 30 -7.06 -2.76 -20.83
N GLU A 31 -7.69 -3.38 -19.84
CA GLU A 31 -8.74 -2.76 -19.02
C GLU A 31 -8.21 -1.53 -18.28
N MET A 32 -7.03 -1.66 -17.63
CA MET A 32 -6.36 -0.55 -16.95
C MET A 32 -6.02 0.58 -17.94
N ALA A 33 -5.42 0.25 -19.07
CA ALA A 33 -5.00 1.22 -20.08
C ALA A 33 -6.18 2.00 -20.70
N ALA A 34 -7.39 1.46 -20.64
CA ALA A 34 -8.60 2.09 -21.16
C ALA A 34 -9.33 3.00 -20.16
N LEU A 35 -8.89 3.06 -18.89
CA LEU A 35 -9.58 3.81 -17.83
C LEU A 35 -9.67 5.32 -18.10
N ASP A 36 -8.69 5.90 -18.81
CA ASP A 36 -8.67 7.31 -19.18
C ASP A 36 -9.49 7.54 -20.47
N TYR A 37 -10.78 7.20 -20.42
CA TYR A 37 -11.74 7.34 -21.52
C TYR A 37 -11.30 6.71 -22.85
N GLY A 38 -10.46 5.66 -22.80
CA GLY A 38 -9.91 5.01 -23.98
C GLY A 38 -8.93 5.86 -24.80
N VAL A 39 -8.39 6.94 -24.22
CA VAL A 39 -7.37 7.78 -24.86
C VAL A 39 -5.98 7.19 -24.62
N ARG A 40 -5.11 7.20 -25.65
CA ARG A 40 -3.71 6.74 -25.55
C ARG A 40 -3.52 5.33 -24.97
N VAL A 41 -4.51 4.45 -25.16
CA VAL A 41 -4.53 3.08 -24.62
C VAL A 41 -3.23 2.32 -24.89
N GLU A 42 -2.69 2.42 -26.10
CA GLU A 42 -1.47 1.70 -26.45
C GLU A 42 -0.24 2.20 -25.67
N GLU A 43 -0.14 3.52 -25.46
CA GLU A 43 0.95 4.11 -24.68
C GLU A 43 0.83 3.75 -23.20
N TYR A 44 -0.40 3.73 -22.66
CA TYR A 44 -0.68 3.26 -21.30
C TYR A 44 -0.34 1.79 -21.12
N ARG A 45 -0.75 0.94 -22.06
CA ARG A 45 -0.45 -0.50 -22.07
C ARG A 45 1.05 -0.73 -22.09
N GLN A 46 1.77 -0.08 -22.99
CA GLN A 46 3.23 -0.18 -23.06
C GLN A 46 3.88 0.25 -21.74
N GLY A 47 3.48 1.39 -21.16
CA GLY A 47 4.02 1.86 -19.89
C GLY A 47 3.79 0.88 -18.74
N ILE A 48 2.61 0.24 -18.68
CA ILE A 48 2.31 -0.79 -17.68
C ILE A 48 3.19 -2.04 -17.89
N GLU A 49 3.31 -2.52 -19.13
CA GLU A 49 4.15 -3.67 -19.48
C GLU A 49 5.63 -3.42 -19.15
N GLU A 50 6.14 -2.21 -19.40
CA GLU A 50 7.51 -1.82 -19.05
C GLU A 50 7.74 -1.86 -17.52
N LEU A 51 6.79 -1.35 -16.73
CA LEU A 51 6.84 -1.40 -15.27
C LEU A 51 6.87 -2.83 -14.71
N LEU A 52 6.29 -3.80 -15.41
CA LEU A 52 6.38 -5.22 -15.02
C LEU A 52 7.78 -5.80 -15.20
N LEU A 53 8.62 -5.21 -16.06
CA LEU A 53 9.92 -5.75 -16.45
C LEU A 53 11.12 -5.07 -15.75
N VAL A 54 10.89 -3.97 -15.03
CA VAL A 54 11.96 -3.20 -14.38
C VAL A 54 12.74 -4.00 -13.34
N ARG A 55 14.02 -3.65 -13.14
CA ARG A 55 14.85 -4.20 -12.06
C ARG A 55 14.74 -3.40 -10.76
N ARG A 56 14.17 -2.20 -10.84
CA ARG A 56 13.94 -1.25 -9.75
C ARG A 56 12.68 -0.48 -10.10
N LEU A 57 11.81 -0.24 -9.13
CA LEU A 57 10.64 0.58 -9.39
C LEU A 57 11.09 2.04 -9.52
N PRO A 58 10.49 2.81 -10.46
CA PRO A 58 10.87 4.19 -10.69
C PRO A 58 10.56 5.06 -9.47
N ALA A 59 11.42 6.04 -9.19
CA ALA A 59 11.15 7.05 -8.16
C ALA A 59 10.13 8.09 -8.65
N GLU A 60 10.17 8.42 -9.95
CA GLU A 60 9.23 9.32 -10.60
C GLU A 60 8.54 8.60 -11.75
N LEU A 61 7.22 8.73 -11.83
CA LEU A 61 6.46 8.17 -12.94
C LEU A 61 6.35 9.17 -14.09
N PRO A 62 6.61 8.79 -15.35
CA PRO A 62 6.16 9.59 -16.48
C PRO A 62 4.64 9.76 -16.44
N TRP A 63 4.10 10.82 -17.07
CA TRP A 63 2.66 11.07 -17.16
C TRP A 63 1.88 9.82 -17.62
N THR A 64 2.43 9.09 -18.58
CA THR A 64 1.96 7.78 -19.02
C THR A 64 2.93 6.73 -18.49
N PRO A 65 2.53 5.81 -17.57
CA PRO A 65 1.15 5.42 -17.27
C PRO A 65 0.53 5.99 -15.99
N ARG A 66 1.09 7.05 -15.39
CA ARG A 66 0.63 7.61 -14.09
C ARG A 66 -0.89 7.78 -13.98
N GLU A 67 -1.54 8.37 -14.98
CA GLU A 67 -2.99 8.66 -14.94
C GLU A 67 -3.83 7.40 -14.70
N VAL A 68 -3.65 6.36 -15.54
CA VAL A 68 -4.43 5.11 -15.41
C VAL A 68 -4.08 4.33 -14.14
N LEU A 69 -2.85 4.46 -13.63
CA LEU A 69 -2.50 3.90 -12.32
C LEU A 69 -3.24 4.63 -11.20
N GLN A 70 -3.33 5.95 -11.23
CA GLN A 70 -4.10 6.71 -10.24
C GLN A 70 -5.58 6.32 -10.29
N LEU A 71 -6.19 6.25 -11.48
CA LEU A 71 -7.58 5.81 -11.64
C LEU A 71 -7.79 4.38 -11.11
N SER A 72 -6.88 3.46 -11.44
CA SER A 72 -6.93 2.07 -10.96
C SER A 72 -6.82 1.98 -9.43
N SER A 73 -6.05 2.86 -8.79
CA SER A 73 -5.83 2.85 -7.34
C SER A 73 -7.10 3.15 -6.53
N TYR A 74 -8.02 3.92 -7.11
CA TYR A 74 -9.32 4.28 -6.51
C TYR A 74 -10.45 3.32 -6.86
N ALA A 75 -10.19 2.30 -7.68
CA ALA A 75 -11.18 1.31 -8.05
C ALA A 75 -11.76 0.59 -6.82
N ARG A 76 -13.00 0.12 -6.96
CA ARG A 76 -13.67 -0.77 -6.00
C ARG A 76 -13.85 -2.14 -6.65
N PRO A 77 -12.85 -3.03 -6.53
CA PRO A 77 -12.94 -4.35 -7.13
C PRO A 77 -14.12 -5.13 -6.55
N GLU A 78 -14.82 -5.85 -7.42
CA GLU A 78 -15.82 -6.85 -7.04
C GLU A 78 -15.26 -8.28 -7.09
N ASP A 79 -14.09 -8.44 -7.73
CA ASP A 79 -13.45 -9.73 -7.96
C ASP A 79 -11.92 -9.67 -7.83
N ALA A 80 -11.29 -10.85 -7.92
CA ALA A 80 -9.84 -10.99 -7.82
C ALA A 80 -9.09 -10.24 -8.93
N ARG A 81 -9.65 -10.13 -10.15
CA ARG A 81 -9.01 -9.44 -11.28
C ARG A 81 -8.87 -7.96 -10.99
N GLY A 82 -9.94 -7.32 -10.52
CA GLY A 82 -9.91 -5.92 -10.12
C GLY A 82 -8.95 -5.68 -8.95
N HIS A 83 -8.85 -6.62 -7.99
CA HIS A 83 -7.88 -6.51 -6.91
C HIS A 83 -6.44 -6.61 -7.40
N VAL A 84 -6.13 -7.46 -8.39
CA VAL A 84 -4.79 -7.54 -8.99
C VAL A 84 -4.42 -6.22 -9.69
N ALA A 85 -5.34 -5.65 -10.47
CA ALA A 85 -5.15 -4.37 -11.14
C ALA A 85 -4.88 -3.23 -10.14
N ARG A 86 -5.72 -3.12 -9.10
CA ARG A 86 -5.58 -2.12 -8.05
C ARG A 86 -4.29 -2.31 -7.25
N LEU A 87 -3.92 -3.55 -6.93
CA LEU A 87 -2.69 -3.87 -6.21
C LEU A 87 -1.45 -3.48 -7.03
N PHE A 88 -1.45 -3.73 -8.34
CA PHE A 88 -0.39 -3.27 -9.24
C PHE A 88 -0.30 -1.74 -9.26
N ALA A 89 -1.43 -1.05 -9.40
CA ALA A 89 -1.42 0.41 -9.41
C ALA A 89 -0.88 0.99 -8.10
N CYS A 90 -1.39 0.51 -6.97
CA CYS A 90 -0.96 1.02 -5.67
C CYS A 90 0.50 0.68 -5.35
N LEU A 91 1.03 -0.49 -5.75
CA LEU A 91 2.45 -0.81 -5.50
C LEU A 91 3.38 0.19 -6.18
N VAL A 92 3.09 0.54 -7.44
CA VAL A 92 3.91 1.48 -8.20
C VAL A 92 3.77 2.89 -7.63
N LEU A 93 2.55 3.31 -7.29
CA LEU A 93 2.29 4.63 -6.72
C LEU A 93 2.90 4.82 -5.34
N VAL A 94 2.79 3.82 -4.43
CA VAL A 94 3.40 3.87 -3.09
C VAL A 94 4.91 4.03 -3.14
N ARG A 95 5.55 3.58 -4.22
CA ARG A 95 6.98 3.79 -4.43
C ARG A 95 7.31 5.21 -4.87
N ALA A 96 6.46 5.82 -5.67
CA ALA A 96 6.76 7.06 -6.39
C ALA A 96 6.69 8.30 -5.48
N ASP A 97 7.44 9.35 -5.86
CA ASP A 97 7.61 10.58 -5.08
C ASP A 97 6.42 11.55 -5.21
N ASP A 98 5.60 11.41 -6.26
CA ASP A 98 4.57 12.39 -6.66
C ASP A 98 3.15 12.03 -6.19
N LEU A 99 3.02 11.23 -5.14
CA LEU A 99 1.74 10.69 -4.70
C LEU A 99 0.87 11.71 -3.97
N LEU A 100 -0.28 12.05 -4.54
CA LEU A 100 -1.23 13.02 -3.96
C LEU A 100 -1.87 12.56 -2.64
N GLU A 101 -2.16 11.26 -2.49
CA GLU A 101 -2.76 10.68 -1.27
C GLU A 101 -2.01 9.43 -0.81
N PRO A 102 -0.81 9.57 -0.19
CA PRO A 102 0.03 8.42 0.16
C PRO A 102 -0.62 7.42 1.10
N ALA A 103 -1.23 7.92 2.18
CA ALA A 103 -1.88 7.10 3.19
C ALA A 103 -3.07 6.31 2.62
N GLY A 104 -3.86 6.91 1.73
CA GLY A 104 -5.03 6.25 1.15
C GLY A 104 -4.65 5.18 0.13
N THR A 105 -3.67 5.47 -0.73
CA THR A 105 -3.13 4.51 -1.70
C THR A 105 -2.48 3.31 -1.00
N LEU A 106 -1.80 3.54 0.12
CA LEU A 106 -1.24 2.47 0.93
C LEU A 106 -2.34 1.58 1.55
N ALA A 107 -3.43 2.18 2.04
CA ALA A 107 -4.55 1.42 2.59
C ALA A 107 -5.18 0.49 1.54
N THR A 108 -5.38 0.99 0.31
CA THR A 108 -5.96 0.19 -0.79
C THR A 108 -4.99 -0.89 -1.31
N LEU A 109 -3.67 -0.65 -1.22
CA LEU A 109 -2.65 -1.69 -1.44
C LEU A 109 -2.84 -2.84 -0.45
N VAL A 110 -2.83 -2.54 0.85
CA VAL A 110 -2.93 -3.55 1.91
C VAL A 110 -4.26 -4.30 1.81
N GLU A 111 -5.37 -3.60 1.62
CA GLU A 111 -6.67 -4.21 1.41
C GLU A 111 -6.66 -5.20 0.24
N SER A 112 -6.13 -4.79 -0.93
CA SER A 112 -6.12 -5.69 -2.09
C SER A 112 -5.22 -6.90 -1.88
N ALA A 113 -4.07 -6.74 -1.22
CA ALA A 113 -3.19 -7.86 -0.89
C ALA A 113 -3.88 -8.87 0.04
N VAL A 114 -4.61 -8.38 1.04
CA VAL A 114 -5.35 -9.22 1.99
C VAL A 114 -6.51 -9.95 1.31
N GLU A 115 -7.27 -9.27 0.43
CA GLU A 115 -8.36 -9.91 -0.33
C GLU A 115 -7.85 -10.95 -1.34
N LEU A 116 -6.64 -10.75 -1.90
CA LEU A 116 -5.98 -11.71 -2.79
C LEU A 116 -5.32 -12.89 -2.04
N GLY A 117 -5.27 -12.83 -0.71
CA GLY A 117 -4.95 -13.95 0.16
C GLY A 117 -3.50 -13.98 0.67
N PRO A 118 -3.13 -15.10 1.33
CA PRO A 118 -1.87 -15.25 2.07
C PRO A 118 -0.60 -14.89 1.31
N ASP A 119 -0.45 -15.37 0.08
CA ASP A 119 0.77 -15.18 -0.71
C ASP A 119 0.95 -13.71 -1.13
N ALA A 120 -0.14 -13.05 -1.52
CA ALA A 120 -0.16 -11.63 -1.85
C ALA A 120 0.17 -10.77 -0.62
N THR A 121 -0.44 -11.12 0.51
CA THR A 121 -0.22 -10.45 1.80
C THR A 121 1.24 -10.56 2.23
N GLN A 122 1.84 -11.75 2.12
CA GLN A 122 3.26 -11.96 2.44
C GLN A 122 4.18 -11.18 1.49
N ALA A 123 3.86 -11.12 0.19
CA ALA A 123 4.63 -10.31 -0.77
C ALA A 123 4.52 -8.81 -0.45
N ALA A 124 3.33 -8.35 -0.02
CA ALA A 124 3.10 -6.97 0.41
C ALA A 124 3.87 -6.65 1.70
N VAL A 125 3.92 -7.54 2.68
CA VAL A 125 4.75 -7.36 3.90
C VAL A 125 6.21 -7.11 3.54
N ARG A 126 6.79 -7.94 2.66
CA ARG A 126 8.20 -7.80 2.23
C ARG A 126 8.44 -6.48 1.49
N TYR A 127 7.49 -6.08 0.64
CA TYR A 127 7.55 -4.81 -0.07
C TYR A 127 7.46 -3.61 0.90
N LEU A 128 6.47 -3.61 1.80
CA LEU A 128 6.26 -2.52 2.75
C LEU A 128 7.38 -2.43 3.80
N ALA A 129 7.99 -3.55 4.20
CA ALA A 129 9.19 -3.55 5.03
C ALA A 129 10.37 -2.86 4.30
N TRP A 130 10.51 -3.09 3.00
CA TRP A 130 11.50 -2.39 2.18
C TRP A 130 11.19 -0.89 2.10
N CYS A 131 9.94 -0.51 1.81
CA CYS A 131 9.52 0.89 1.83
C CYS A 131 9.78 1.54 3.18
N ARG A 132 9.46 0.86 4.29
CA ARG A 132 9.66 1.40 5.64
C ARG A 132 11.13 1.63 5.99
N ARG A 133 12.02 0.77 5.49
CA ARG A 133 13.48 0.88 5.66
C ARG A 133 14.07 2.01 4.84
N HIS A 134 13.68 2.11 3.58
CA HIS A 134 14.31 3.04 2.63
C HIS A 134 13.59 4.38 2.52
N ALA A 135 12.37 4.46 3.05
CA ALA A 135 11.47 5.61 2.97
C ALA A 135 11.47 6.22 1.56
N PRO A 136 11.17 5.45 0.49
CA PRO A 136 11.11 6.00 -0.86
C PRO A 136 9.99 7.04 -0.95
N GLY A 137 9.86 7.77 -2.05
CA GLY A 137 8.63 8.49 -2.27
C GLY A 137 8.42 9.66 -1.31
N ALA A 138 7.14 9.98 -1.13
CA ALA A 138 6.67 10.90 -0.10
C ALA A 138 7.01 10.47 1.35
N TRP A 139 7.47 9.23 1.59
CA TRP A 139 7.72 8.71 2.93
C TRP A 139 9.01 9.25 3.58
N HIS A 140 9.96 9.77 2.78
CA HIS A 140 11.22 10.32 3.27
C HIS A 140 11.00 11.64 4.01
N ASP A 141 10.36 12.60 3.33
CA ASP A 141 10.35 14.00 3.74
C ASP A 141 9.12 14.36 4.59
N ASP A 142 8.04 13.61 4.45
CA ASP A 142 6.78 13.94 5.11
C ASP A 142 6.57 13.09 6.37
N ALA A 143 6.92 13.71 7.51
CA ALA A 143 6.69 13.13 8.84
C ALA A 143 5.20 12.93 9.16
N GLU A 144 4.28 13.60 8.47
CA GLU A 144 2.83 13.43 8.67
C GLU A 144 2.33 12.07 8.13
N VAL A 145 2.94 11.57 7.05
CA VAL A 145 2.49 10.32 6.39
C VAL A 145 3.27 9.09 6.82
N ARG A 146 4.47 9.25 7.39
CA ARG A 146 5.31 8.12 7.84
C ARG A 146 4.62 7.14 8.81
N PRO A 147 3.81 7.58 9.80
CA PRO A 147 3.07 6.65 10.68
C PRO A 147 2.17 5.68 9.91
N PHE A 148 1.62 6.11 8.78
CA PHE A 148 0.76 5.27 7.94
C PHE A 148 1.54 4.15 7.26
N LEU A 149 2.81 4.37 6.92
CA LEU A 149 3.67 3.33 6.37
C LEU A 149 3.91 2.21 7.38
N THR A 150 4.17 2.58 8.65
CA THR A 150 4.30 1.61 9.74
C THR A 150 2.97 0.92 10.03
N LEU A 151 1.85 1.64 10.02
CA LEU A 151 0.52 1.08 10.20
C LEU A 151 0.16 0.08 9.08
N GLY A 152 0.44 0.42 7.82
CA GLY A 152 0.21 -0.46 6.68
C GLY A 152 1.01 -1.75 6.79
N LEU A 153 2.28 -1.65 7.17
CA LEU A 153 3.12 -2.82 7.43
C LEU A 153 2.59 -3.67 8.60
N LEU A 154 2.19 -3.03 9.71
CA LEU A 154 1.62 -3.71 10.87
C LEU A 154 0.34 -4.47 10.51
N LEU A 155 -0.60 -3.83 9.81
CA LEU A 155 -1.86 -4.45 9.41
C LEU A 155 -1.65 -5.57 8.39
N ALA A 156 -0.79 -5.37 7.39
CA ALA A 156 -0.44 -6.42 6.45
C ALA A 156 0.19 -7.63 7.15
N TYR A 157 1.07 -7.39 8.14
CA TYR A 157 1.72 -8.45 8.89
C TYR A 157 0.77 -9.20 9.83
N LEU A 158 -0.12 -8.50 10.53
CA LEU A 158 -1.14 -9.13 11.37
C LEU A 158 -2.05 -10.05 10.56
N LEU A 159 -2.43 -9.63 9.36
CA LEU A 159 -3.31 -10.38 8.46
C LEU A 159 -2.54 -11.39 7.59
N ALA A 160 -1.21 -11.49 7.73
CA ALA A 160 -0.40 -12.50 7.10
C ALA A 160 -0.46 -13.82 7.88
N PRO A 161 -0.09 -14.95 7.26
CA PRO A 161 -0.04 -16.23 7.98
C PRO A 161 0.96 -16.20 9.14
N ARG A 162 0.49 -16.59 10.34
CA ARG A 162 1.32 -16.83 11.54
C ARG A 162 2.14 -15.61 11.96
N PRO A 163 1.49 -14.48 12.32
CA PRO A 163 2.20 -13.31 12.81
C PRO A 163 2.92 -13.63 14.13
N GLU A 164 4.21 -13.34 14.20
CA GLU A 164 4.99 -13.50 15.43
C GLU A 164 4.71 -12.36 16.42
N PRO A 165 4.34 -12.66 17.69
CA PRO A 165 3.99 -11.63 18.68
C PRO A 165 5.10 -10.59 18.93
N ALA A 166 6.37 -11.00 18.87
CA ALA A 166 7.49 -10.09 19.07
C ALA A 166 7.61 -9.04 17.95
N ILE A 167 7.38 -9.45 16.70
CA ILE A 167 7.39 -8.55 15.54
C ILE A 167 6.19 -7.61 15.61
N VAL A 168 5.00 -8.14 15.92
CA VAL A 168 3.79 -7.32 16.12
C VAL A 168 4.01 -6.25 17.20
N ALA A 169 4.55 -6.64 18.36
CA ALA A 169 4.80 -5.71 19.45
C ALA A 169 5.83 -4.62 19.07
N ALA A 170 6.85 -4.97 18.29
CA ALA A 170 7.85 -4.02 17.82
C ALA A 170 7.29 -3.03 16.78
N LEU A 171 6.49 -3.52 15.82
CA LEU A 171 5.81 -2.67 14.83
C LEU A 171 4.78 -1.75 15.50
N ASN A 172 4.00 -2.28 16.45
CA ASN A 172 3.01 -1.49 17.18
C ASN A 172 3.66 -0.39 18.03
N ARG A 173 4.78 -0.69 18.71
CA ARG A 173 5.55 0.32 19.43
C ARG A 173 6.09 1.40 18.49
N ALA A 174 6.70 0.99 17.38
CA ALA A 174 7.22 1.95 16.41
C ALA A 174 6.13 2.86 15.84
N PHE A 175 4.94 2.32 15.58
CA PHE A 175 3.79 3.11 15.16
C PHE A 175 3.35 4.10 16.25
N ALA A 176 3.26 3.67 17.51
CA ALA A 176 2.91 4.55 18.62
C ALA A 176 3.92 5.70 18.80
N ASP A 177 5.22 5.39 18.76
CA ASP A 177 6.30 6.37 18.87
C ASP A 177 6.23 7.41 17.72
N GLU A 178 5.92 6.95 16.50
CA GLU A 178 5.76 7.84 15.33
C GLU A 178 4.52 8.71 15.41
N VAL A 179 3.40 8.18 15.90
CA VAL A 179 2.17 8.95 16.12
C VAL A 179 2.39 10.03 17.19
N GLU A 180 3.07 9.70 18.28
CA GLU A 180 3.38 10.67 19.35
C GLU A 180 4.30 11.79 18.86
N ALA A 181 5.23 11.48 17.95
CA ALA A 181 6.12 12.46 17.34
C ALA A 181 5.47 13.28 16.22
N ALA A 182 4.35 12.83 15.63
CA ALA A 182 3.69 13.49 14.52
C ALA A 182 2.89 14.74 14.97
N PRO A 183 2.85 15.81 14.16
CA PRO A 183 2.03 16.98 14.49
C PRO A 183 0.54 16.60 14.51
N PRO A 184 -0.28 17.14 15.44
CA PRO A 184 -1.71 16.79 15.57
C PRO A 184 -2.57 17.00 14.32
N ALA A 185 -2.11 17.82 13.36
CA ALA A 185 -2.80 18.07 12.09
C ALA A 185 -2.63 16.93 11.07
N ALA A 186 -1.55 16.15 11.16
CA ALA A 186 -1.19 15.06 10.25
C ALA A 186 -2.29 13.99 10.16
N LEU A 187 -2.81 13.57 11.32
CA LEU A 187 -3.81 12.50 11.42
C LEU A 187 -5.21 12.95 10.99
N LYS A 188 -5.49 14.26 11.00
CA LYS A 188 -6.82 14.79 10.65
C LYS A 188 -7.04 14.91 9.15
N LYS A 189 -6.00 15.16 8.34
CA LYS A 189 -6.14 15.29 6.88
C LYS A 189 -6.57 13.98 6.20
N THR A 190 -6.23 12.84 6.78
CA THR A 190 -6.55 11.51 6.25
C THR A 190 -7.90 10.99 6.74
N ALA A 191 -8.49 11.62 7.77
CA ALA A 191 -9.79 11.27 8.32
C ALA A 191 -10.92 11.82 7.41
N GLY A 192 -11.36 11.04 6.44
CA GLY A 192 -12.54 11.37 5.61
C GLY A 192 -12.50 10.88 4.16
N GLY A 193 -11.31 10.53 3.65
CA GLY A 193 -11.14 10.06 2.27
C GLY A 193 -11.51 8.57 2.06
N PRO A 194 -11.55 8.09 0.80
CA PRO A 194 -11.69 6.67 0.48
C PRO A 194 -10.66 5.78 1.19
N GLY A 195 -9.43 6.29 1.33
CA GLY A 195 -8.34 5.65 2.08
C GLY A 195 -8.68 5.39 3.56
N TRP A 196 -9.43 6.30 4.19
CA TRP A 196 -9.83 6.15 5.59
C TRP A 196 -10.71 4.92 5.82
N ARG A 197 -11.68 4.69 4.92
CA ARG A 197 -12.58 3.54 5.03
C ARG A 197 -11.83 2.22 4.86
N ALA A 198 -10.78 2.19 4.04
CA ALA A 198 -9.92 1.02 3.89
C ALA A 198 -9.17 0.73 5.21
N TRP A 199 -8.59 1.75 5.86
CA TRP A 199 -7.97 1.59 7.18
C TRP A 199 -8.94 1.04 8.23
N GLN A 200 -10.16 1.55 8.29
CA GLN A 200 -11.18 1.07 9.21
C GLN A 200 -11.55 -0.40 8.98
N ARG A 201 -11.71 -0.82 7.71
CA ARG A 201 -12.00 -2.22 7.35
C ARG A 201 -10.85 -3.15 7.74
N LEU A 202 -9.61 -2.77 7.43
CA LEU A 202 -8.42 -3.54 7.79
C LEU A 202 -8.29 -3.71 9.30
N ALA A 203 -8.47 -2.64 10.06
CA ALA A 203 -8.40 -2.69 11.51
C ALA A 203 -9.54 -3.52 12.13
N ALA A 204 -10.76 -3.39 11.60
CA ALA A 204 -11.89 -4.21 12.03
C ALA A 204 -11.65 -5.71 11.76
N ARG A 205 -11.07 -6.04 10.60
CA ARG A 205 -10.71 -7.42 10.24
C ARG A 205 -9.64 -7.99 11.18
N ALA A 206 -8.55 -7.25 11.41
CA ALA A 206 -7.51 -7.69 12.34
C ALA A 206 -8.05 -7.93 13.76
N ARG A 207 -8.98 -7.08 14.24
CA ARG A 207 -9.68 -7.32 15.52
C ARG A 207 -10.57 -8.55 15.50
N ALA A 208 -11.28 -8.80 14.41
CA ALA A 208 -12.10 -10.00 14.24
C ALA A 208 -11.25 -11.29 14.24
N GLU A 209 -9.99 -11.21 13.80
CA GLU A 209 -9.00 -12.28 13.88
C GLU A 209 -8.31 -12.39 15.26
N GLY A 210 -8.73 -11.58 16.24
CA GLY A 210 -8.27 -11.65 17.63
C GLY A 210 -7.04 -10.81 17.94
N HIS A 211 -6.63 -9.91 17.04
CA HIS A 211 -5.50 -9.02 17.28
C HIS A 211 -5.93 -7.77 18.05
N ASP A 212 -5.23 -7.48 19.14
CA ASP A 212 -5.40 -6.25 19.89
C ASP A 212 -4.70 -5.09 19.17
N LEU A 213 -5.49 -4.20 18.59
CA LEU A 213 -5.04 -3.01 17.89
C LEU A 213 -5.57 -1.77 18.59
N THR A 214 -4.71 -1.16 19.40
CA THR A 214 -4.88 0.19 19.92
C THR A 214 -4.52 1.17 18.81
N LEU A 215 -5.42 1.35 17.85
CA LEU A 215 -5.35 2.54 17.02
C LEU A 215 -5.64 3.73 17.95
N PRO A 216 -4.87 4.83 17.86
CA PRO A 216 -5.21 6.04 18.59
C PRO A 216 -6.65 6.41 18.22
N GLU A 217 -7.39 7.06 19.12
CA GLU A 217 -8.74 7.56 18.82
C GLU A 217 -8.65 8.62 17.72
N TRP A 218 -8.60 8.16 16.48
CA TRP A 218 -8.66 8.98 15.29
C TRP A 218 -10.13 9.33 15.16
N SER A 219 -10.52 10.34 15.93
CA SER A 219 -11.82 10.96 15.80
C SER A 219 -11.94 11.36 14.33
N GLY A 220 -12.80 10.64 13.60
CA GLY A 220 -13.23 11.06 12.29
C GLY A 220 -13.74 12.50 12.35
N PRO A 221 -13.85 13.21 11.22
CA PRO A 221 -14.47 14.52 11.22
C PRO A 221 -15.83 14.38 11.92
N VAL A 222 -15.99 15.09 13.04
CA VAL A 222 -17.30 15.34 13.62
C VAL A 222 -18.02 16.12 12.53
N GLY A 223 -19.02 15.48 11.93
CA GLY A 223 -19.81 16.05 10.85
C GLY A 223 -20.48 17.37 11.24
#